data_AF-A0A1D6NGE9-F1
#
_entry.id   AF-A0A1D6NGE9-F1
#
_cell.length_a   1.000
_cell.length_b   1.000
_cell.length_c   1.000
_cell.angle_alpha   90.00
_cell.angle_beta   90.00
_cell.angle_gamma   90.00
#
_symmetry.space_group_name_H-M   'P 1'
#
loop_
_entity.id
_entity.type
_entity.pdbx_description
1 polymer ?
#
loop_
_entity_poly.entity_id
_entity_poly.type
_entity_poly.pdbx_seq_one_letter_code
_entity_poly.pdbx_strand_id
1 'polypeptide(L)'
;MSLAWTAMGSTPKDGPSAGCTMITSMLSLVMGKTVKKDLAMTGEVTLTGRILPIGGVKEKTIAARRSAIKTLIFPAANKRDFDELASNVKDLIVN
;
A
#
# COMPACT_ATOMS: atom_id res chain seq x y z
N MET A 1 8.66 -10.07 8.88
CA MET A 1 8.01 -8.78 8.53
C MET A 1 8.05 -8.67 7.02
N SER A 2 6.93 -8.81 6.30
CA SER A 2 6.88 -8.59 4.85
C SER A 2 5.96 -7.40 4.60
N LEU A 3 6.56 -6.21 4.57
CA LEU A 3 5.91 -4.99 4.12
C LEU A 3 6.26 -4.89 2.64
N ALA A 4 5.36 -5.33 1.77
CA ALA A 4 5.65 -5.64 0.38
C ALA A 4 5.99 -4.44 -0.53
N TRP A 5 6.28 -3.26 0.03
CA TRP A 5 6.45 -2.03 -0.75
C TRP A 5 7.70 -1.21 -0.45
N THR A 6 8.49 -1.60 0.56
CA THR A 6 9.78 -0.98 0.85
C THR A 6 10.93 -1.90 0.42
N ALA A 7 11.13 -2.00 -0.91
CA ALA A 7 12.42 -2.12 -1.62
C ALA A 7 12.34 -3.07 -2.83
N MET A 8 12.42 -2.46 -4.02
CA MET A 8 13.21 -3.01 -5.12
C MET A 8 14.21 -1.91 -5.47
N GLY A 9 15.49 -2.25 -5.57
CA GLY A 9 16.58 -1.29 -5.69
C GLY A 9 16.42 -0.32 -6.87
N SER A 10 17.08 0.84 -6.71
CA SER A 10 17.51 1.75 -7.78
C SER A 10 16.47 2.44 -8.67
N THR A 11 15.18 2.49 -8.31
CA THR A 11 14.23 3.45 -8.91
C THR A 11 13.87 4.54 -7.90
N PRO A 12 14.04 5.84 -8.22
CA PRO A 12 13.54 6.93 -7.37
C PRO A 12 12.03 6.72 -7.16
N LYS A 13 11.62 6.45 -5.91
CA LYS A 13 10.21 6.53 -5.55
C LYS A 13 9.92 7.99 -5.24
N ASP A 14 9.52 8.74 -6.28
CA ASP A 14 9.23 10.18 -6.27
C ASP A 14 7.99 10.59 -5.44
N GLY A 15 7.69 9.92 -4.33
CA GLY A 15 6.61 10.43 -3.50
C GLY A 15 6.51 9.86 -2.10
N PRO A 16 5.98 10.67 -1.15
CA PRO A 16 5.78 10.34 0.27
C PRO A 16 4.79 9.18 0.54
N SER A 17 4.32 8.50 -0.52
CA SER A 17 3.31 7.42 -0.50
C SER A 17 3.68 6.14 0.26
N ALA A 18 4.88 6.08 0.84
CA ALA A 18 5.34 5.02 1.75
C ALA A 18 5.19 5.38 3.24
N GLY A 19 4.64 6.56 3.56
CA GLY A 19 4.51 7.06 4.94
C GLY A 19 3.74 6.10 5.86
N CYS A 20 2.60 5.60 5.39
CA CYS A 20 1.80 4.62 6.16
C CYS A 20 2.57 3.32 6.45
N THR A 21 3.37 2.85 5.49
CA THR A 21 4.20 1.64 5.63
C THR A 21 5.28 1.82 6.69
N MET A 22 5.97 2.96 6.68
CA MET A 22 7.01 3.27 7.66
C MET A 22 6.44 3.35 9.08
N ILE A 23 5.31 4.05 9.25
CA ILE A 23 4.65 4.15 10.56
C ILE A 23 4.22 2.78 11.07
N THR A 24 3.61 1.96 10.22
CA THR A 24 3.19 0.61 10.60
C THR A 24 4.37 -0.28 11.00
N SER A 25 5.52 -0.12 10.35
CA SER A 25 6.76 -0.82 10.71
C SER A 25 7.24 -0.43 12.11
N MET A 26 7.27 0.87 12.40
CA MET A 26 7.68 1.39 13.70
C MET A 26 6.71 0.94 14.80
N LEU A 27 5.40 1.02 14.56
CA LEU A 27 4.38 0.53 15.49
C LEU A 27 4.51 -0.97 15.74
N SER A 28 4.74 -1.76 14.70
CA SER A 28 4.97 -3.21 14.81
C SER A 28 6.15 -3.53 15.72
N LEU A 29 7.27 -2.80 15.56
CA LEU A 29 8.45 -2.93 16.42
C LEU A 29 8.16 -2.57 17.88
N VAL A 30 7.53 -1.42 18.12
CA VAL A 30 7.22 -0.93 19.49
C VAL A 30 6.23 -1.85 20.20
N MET A 31 5.22 -2.36 19.48
CA MET A 31 4.18 -3.20 20.07
C MET A 31 4.56 -4.68 20.15
N GLY A 32 5.67 -5.09 19.55
CA GLY A 32 6.05 -6.51 19.42
C GLY A 32 5.05 -7.35 18.63
N LYS A 33 4.21 -6.72 17.79
CA LYS A 33 3.15 -7.40 17.03
C LYS A 33 3.55 -7.54 15.58
N THR A 34 3.36 -8.72 15.01
CA THR A 34 3.67 -8.96 13.60
C THR A 34 2.57 -8.43 12.69
N VAL A 35 2.98 -7.79 11.58
CA VAL A 35 2.06 -7.38 10.51
C VAL A 35 1.62 -8.61 9.71
N LYS A 36 0.35 -8.61 9.27
CA LYS A 36 -0.25 -9.68 8.45
C LYS A 36 0.62 -10.01 7.24
N LYS A 37 0.83 -11.31 7.00
CA LYS A 37 1.47 -11.80 5.76
C LYS A 37 0.54 -11.52 4.57
N ASP A 38 1.12 -11.24 3.40
CA ASP A 38 0.37 -10.92 2.17
C ASP A 38 -0.48 -9.63 2.25
N LEU A 39 0.03 -8.64 3.00
CA LEU A 39 -0.53 -7.29 3.10
C LEU A 39 0.37 -6.27 2.38
N ALA A 40 -0.24 -5.52 1.46
CA ALA A 40 0.33 -4.31 0.90
C ALA A 40 -0.38 -3.08 1.45
N MET A 41 0.35 -1.97 1.58
CA MET A 41 -0.25 -0.68 1.91
C MET A 41 0.47 0.46 1.17
N THR A 42 -0.28 1.50 0.83
CA THR A 42 0.25 2.74 0.25
C THR A 42 -0.60 3.92 0.73
N GLY A 43 0.05 5.07 0.90
CA GLY A 43 -0.60 6.27 1.39
C GLY A 43 0.43 7.24 1.91
N GLU A 44 0.30 8.51 1.51
CA GLU A 44 1.04 9.59 2.13
C GLU A 44 0.40 9.92 3.48
N VAL A 45 1.22 10.20 4.48
CA VAL A 45 0.75 10.50 5.84
C VAL A 45 1.11 11.93 6.23
N THR A 46 0.16 12.64 6.80
CA THR A 46 0.40 13.96 7.39
C THR A 46 0.84 13.85 8.84
N LEU A 47 1.46 14.90 9.38
CA LEU A 47 1.76 15.00 10.82
C LEU A 47 0.51 14.89 11.70
N THR A 48 -0.66 15.23 11.16
CA THR A 48 -1.96 15.09 11.84
C THR A 48 -2.55 13.68 11.75
N GLY A 49 -1.82 12.72 11.16
CA GLY A 49 -2.25 11.32 11.05
C GLY A 49 -3.28 11.05 9.94
N ARG A 50 -3.49 11.99 9.01
CA ARG A 50 -4.38 11.78 7.86
C ARG A 50 -3.64 11.05 6.76
N ILE A 51 -4.36 10.19 6.04
CA ILE A 51 -3.86 9.50 4.85
C ILE A 51 -4.33 10.27 3.60
N LEU A 52 -3.38 10.79 2.82
CA LEU A 52 -3.63 11.57 1.62
C LEU A 52 -3.70 10.67 0.37
N PRO A 53 -4.44 11.11 -0.67
CA PRO A 53 -4.51 10.38 -1.93
C PRO A 53 -3.14 10.26 -2.59
N ILE A 54 -2.99 9.20 -3.37
CA ILE A 54 -1.75 8.87 -4.08
C ILE A 54 -2.01 8.72 -5.57
N GLY A 55 -0.99 9.02 -6.37
CA GLY A 55 -0.95 8.66 -7.78
C GLY A 55 -0.61 7.18 -7.99
N GLY A 56 -0.94 6.69 -9.19
CA GLY A 56 -0.51 5.37 -9.66
C GLY A 56 -1.22 4.20 -9.00
N VAL A 57 -2.51 4.34 -8.66
CA VAL A 57 -3.33 3.28 -8.03
C VAL A 57 -3.38 2.04 -8.93
N LYS A 58 -3.48 2.23 -10.25
CA LYS A 58 -3.49 1.15 -11.24
C LYS A 58 -2.22 0.32 -11.20
N GLU A 59 -1.07 0.98 -11.33
CA GLU A 59 0.25 0.34 -11.37
C GLU A 59 0.52 -0.38 -10.04
N LYS A 60 0.16 0.25 -8.93
CA LYS A 60 0.31 -0.32 -7.58
C LYS A 60 -0.57 -1.55 -7.37
N THR A 61 -1.80 -1.52 -7.86
CA THR A 61 -2.73 -2.66 -7.78
C THR A 61 -2.24 -3.84 -8.64
N ILE A 62 -1.76 -3.56 -9.86
CA ILE A 62 -1.19 -4.60 -10.75
C ILE A 62 0.06 -5.23 -10.13
N ALA A 63 0.95 -4.43 -9.55
CA ALA A 63 2.14 -4.93 -8.88
C ALA A 63 1.81 -5.74 -7.61
N ALA A 64 0.83 -5.30 -6.81
CA ALA A 64 0.34 -6.07 -5.66
C ALA A 64 -0.16 -7.46 -6.10
N ARG A 65 -0.93 -7.50 -7.20
CA ARG A 65 -1.40 -8.75 -7.81
C ARG A 65 -0.24 -9.65 -8.27
N ARG A 66 0.76 -9.09 -8.96
CA ARG A 66 1.95 -9.84 -9.42
C ARG A 66 2.74 -10.42 -8.25
N SER A 67 2.76 -9.74 -7.11
CA SER A 67 3.37 -10.21 -5.87
C SER A 67 2.48 -11.14 -5.05
N ALA A 68 1.35 -11.62 -5.60
CA ALA A 68 0.39 -12.51 -4.94
C ALA A 68 -0.15 -11.98 -3.60
N ILE A 69 -0.22 -10.65 -3.45
CA ILE A 69 -0.78 -9.99 -2.27
C ILE A 69 -2.31 -10.13 -2.29
N LYS A 70 -2.89 -10.51 -1.14
CA LYS A 70 -4.34 -10.72 -0.99
C LYS A 70 -5.07 -9.52 -0.42
N THR A 71 -4.36 -8.65 0.30
CA THR A 71 -4.94 -7.47 0.94
C THR A 71 -4.14 -6.23 0.56
N LEU A 72 -4.80 -5.21 0.00
CA LEU A 72 -4.19 -3.93 -0.37
C LEU A 72 -4.91 -2.80 0.36
N ILE A 73 -4.19 -2.09 1.22
CA ILE A 73 -4.69 -0.88 1.89
C ILE A 73 -4.26 0.34 1.09
N PHE A 74 -5.21 1.22 0.77
CA PHE A 74 -4.95 2.48 0.07
C PHE A 74 -5.90 3.59 0.54
N PRO A 75 -5.65 4.87 0.22
CA PRO A 75 -6.47 5.98 0.70
C PRO A 75 -7.91 5.89 0.20
N ALA A 76 -8.89 6.16 1.05
CA ALA A 76 -10.31 6.13 0.68
C ALA A 76 -10.65 7.07 -0.50
N ALA A 77 -9.91 8.18 -0.63
CA ALA A 77 -10.04 9.11 -1.74
C ALA A 77 -9.74 8.48 -3.11
N ASN A 78 -8.91 7.43 -3.16
CA ASN A 78 -8.56 6.70 -4.38
C ASN A 78 -9.53 5.56 -4.73
N LYS A 79 -10.64 5.42 -4.00
CA LYS A 79 -11.64 4.38 -4.27
C LYS A 79 -12.19 4.47 -5.69
N ARG A 80 -12.41 5.69 -6.21
CA ARG A 80 -12.88 5.90 -7.58
C ARG A 80 -11.89 5.37 -8.62
N ASP A 81 -10.61 5.69 -8.47
CA ASP A 81 -9.55 5.20 -9.37
C ASP A 81 -9.45 3.67 -9.33
N PHE A 82 -9.63 3.08 -8.16
CA PHE A 82 -9.65 1.62 -8.01
C PHE A 82 -10.89 1.01 -8.66
N ASP A 83 -12.07 1.59 -8.47
CA ASP A 83 -13.34 1.12 -9.02
C ASP A 83 -13.38 1.19 -10.56
N GLU A 84 -12.60 2.06 -11.18
CA GLU A 84 -12.41 2.11 -12.64
C GLU A 84 -11.50 1.00 -13.20
N LEU A 85 -10.77 0.27 -12.36
CA LEU A 85 -9.91 -0.82 -12.82
C LEU A 85 -10.72 -2.02 -13.32
N ALA A 86 -10.19 -2.69 -14.35
CA ALA A 86 -10.77 -3.92 -14.88
C ALA A 86 -10.86 -5.01 -13.79
N SER A 87 -11.94 -5.80 -13.82
CA SER A 87 -12.25 -6.84 -12.83
C SER A 87 -11.10 -7.83 -12.63
N ASN A 88 -10.44 -8.21 -13.74
CA ASN A 88 -9.28 -9.09 -13.73
C ASN A 88 -8.14 -8.61 -12.81
N VAL A 89 -8.01 -7.30 -12.55
CA VAL A 89 -6.99 -6.74 -11.65
C VAL A 89 -7.44 -6.79 -10.19
N LYS A 90 -8.76 -6.75 -9.94
CA LYS A 90 -9.36 -6.68 -8.61
C LYS A 90 -9.59 -8.05 -7.96
N ASP A 91 -9.76 -9.12 -8.74
CA ASP A 91 -10.22 -10.44 -8.28
C ASP A 91 -9.44 -11.04 -7.09
N LEU A 92 -8.18 -10.65 -6.88
CA LEU A 92 -7.34 -11.17 -5.79
C LEU A 92 -7.22 -10.23 -4.58
N ILE A 93 -7.77 -9.03 -4.66
CA ILE A 93 -7.54 -7.96 -3.69
C ILE A 93 -8.82 -7.70 -2.91
N VAL A 94 -8.78 -8.02 -1.61
CA VAL A 94 -9.77 -7.56 -0.64
C VAL A 94 -9.31 -6.21 -0.11
N ASN A 95 -10.17 -5.20 -0.27
CA ASN A 95 -9.98 -3.84 0.27
C ASN A 95 -10.72 -3.69 1.60
#